data_AF-A0A7J3MKQ3-F1
#
_entry.id   AF-A0A7J3MKQ3-F1
#
_cell.length_a   1.000
_cell.length_b   1.000
_cell.length_c   1.000
_cell.angle_alpha   90.00
_cell.angle_beta   90.00
_cell.angle_gamma   90.00
#
_symmetry.space_group_name_H-M   'P 1'
#
loop_
_entity.id
_entity.type
_entity.pdbx_description
1 polymer ?
#
loop_
_entity_poly.entity_id
_entity_poly.type
_entity_poly.pdbx_seq_one_letter_code
_entity_poly.pdbx_strand_id
1 'polypeptide(L)'
;MGKKFQQYAGPVFIRRTDHEGVQPQKVEGYWYVNIPLLGGRLTSSLMIQIADLADKFGSGELRLTPTQNIIMPNIKEDGKKLF
;
A
#
# COMPACT_ATOMS: atom_id res chain seq x y z
N MET A 1 34.19 -12.21 20.47
CA MET A 1 34.15 -13.37 19.55
C MET A 1 33.28 -13.04 18.35
N GLY A 2 33.89 -12.59 17.25
CA GLY A 2 33.19 -12.22 16.02
C GLY A 2 32.80 -13.46 15.22
N LYS A 3 31.50 -13.70 15.06
CA LYS A 3 31.02 -14.68 14.08
C LYS A 3 31.27 -14.10 12.69
N LYS A 4 31.90 -14.87 11.80
CA LYS A 4 32.07 -14.49 10.38
C LYS A 4 30.69 -14.28 9.77
N PHE A 5 30.55 -13.20 9.01
CA PHE A 5 29.33 -12.89 8.24
C PHE A 5 29.06 -14.07 7.30
N GLN A 6 28.04 -14.87 7.60
CA GLN A 6 27.60 -15.94 6.73
C GLN A 6 26.64 -15.35 5.71
N GLN A 7 26.94 -15.55 4.43
CA GLN A 7 26.07 -15.15 3.35
C GLN A 7 24.74 -15.92 3.47
N TYR A 8 23.63 -15.19 3.56
CA TYR A 8 22.31 -15.78 3.62
C TYR A 8 22.02 -16.53 2.30
N ALA A 9 21.88 -17.86 2.39
CA ALA A 9 21.54 -18.74 1.27
C ALA A 9 20.07 -19.19 1.31
N GLY A 10 19.24 -18.54 2.12
CA GLY A 10 17.81 -18.82 2.16
C GLY A 10 17.07 -18.31 0.92
N PRO A 11 15.77 -18.61 0.77
CA PRO A 11 15.01 -18.20 -0.39
C PRO A 11 15.06 -16.68 -0.54
N VAL A 12 15.49 -16.22 -1.71
CA VAL A 12 15.31 -14.83 -2.11
C VAL A 12 13.82 -14.67 -2.38
N PHE A 13 13.12 -13.92 -1.52
CA PHE A 13 11.74 -13.53 -1.78
C PHE A 13 11.73 -12.53 -2.95
N ILE A 14 11.75 -13.04 -4.18
CA ILE A 14 11.50 -12.24 -5.38
C ILE A 14 10.02 -11.88 -5.35
N ARG A 15 9.70 -10.74 -4.73
CA ARG A 15 8.33 -10.20 -4.71
C ARG A 15 7.93 -9.84 -6.13
N ARG A 16 7.18 -10.73 -6.79
CA ARG A 16 6.34 -10.39 -7.93
C ARG A 16 4.93 -10.17 -7.42
N THR A 17 4.66 -8.99 -6.90
CA THR A 17 3.29 -8.59 -6.59
C THR A 17 3.27 -7.08 -6.60
N ASP A 18 3.33 -6.52 -7.80
CA ASP A 18 3.15 -5.10 -8.01
C ASP A 18 1.66 -4.82 -7.77
N HIS A 19 1.33 -4.69 -6.48
CA HIS A 19 0.10 -4.07 -5.99
C HIS A 19 0.15 -2.57 -6.33
N GLU A 20 0.48 -2.21 -7.56
CA GLU A 20 0.62 -0.82 -7.99
C GLU A 20 -0.71 -0.33 -8.55
N GLY A 21 -1.01 0.94 -8.25
CA GLY A 21 -2.23 1.59 -8.70
C GLY A 21 -3.50 1.10 -8.01
N VAL A 22 -4.59 1.08 -8.78
CA VAL A 22 -5.94 0.73 -8.35
C VAL A 22 -6.22 -0.73 -8.71
N GLN A 23 -6.67 -1.53 -7.75
CA GLN A 23 -6.86 -2.97 -7.93
C GLN A 23 -8.18 -3.43 -7.30
N PRO A 24 -8.91 -4.37 -7.91
CA PRO A 24 -10.18 -4.85 -7.37
C PRO A 24 -9.94 -5.70 -6.11
N GLN A 25 -10.87 -5.63 -5.17
CA GLN A 25 -10.92 -6.54 -4.03
C GLN A 25 -11.73 -7.80 -4.37
N LYS A 26 -11.67 -8.80 -3.48
CA LYS A 26 -12.50 -10.01 -3.60
C LYS A 26 -13.99 -9.71 -3.51
N VAL A 27 -14.36 -8.61 -2.85
CA VAL A 27 -15.75 -8.15 -2.77
C VAL A 27 -16.03 -7.29 -3.99
N GLU A 28 -17.08 -7.64 -4.73
CA GLU A 28 -17.50 -6.93 -5.94
C GLU A 28 -17.84 -5.47 -5.62
N GLY A 29 -17.44 -4.56 -6.52
CA GLY A 29 -17.64 -3.13 -6.36
C GLY A 29 -16.73 -2.46 -5.32
N TYR A 30 -15.75 -3.18 -4.78
CA TYR A 30 -14.72 -2.63 -3.89
C TYR A 30 -13.33 -2.76 -4.50
N TRP A 31 -12.54 -1.72 -4.26
CA TRP A 31 -11.19 -1.58 -4.79
C TRP A 31 -10.25 -1.20 -3.65
N TYR A 32 -8.95 -1.34 -3.91
CA TYR A 32 -7.92 -0.75 -3.08
C TYR A 32 -6.91 0.00 -3.94
N VAL A 33 -6.29 1.01 -3.33
CA VAL A 33 -5.23 1.80 -3.96
C VAL A 33 -3.96 1.65 -3.15
N ASN A 34 -2.85 1.41 -3.85
CA ASN A 34 -1.52 1.56 -3.27
C ASN A 34 -0.98 2.95 -3.56
N ILE A 35 -0.57 3.64 -2.49
CA ILE A 35 -0.02 4.99 -2.48
C ILE A 35 1.50 4.84 -2.32
N PRO A 36 2.29 5.01 -3.40
CA PRO A 36 3.73 4.87 -3.33
C PRO A 36 4.35 6.02 -2.52
N LEU A 37 5.26 5.68 -1.61
CA LEU A 37 6.01 6.67 -0.83
C LEU A 37 7.50 6.60 -1.20
N LEU A 38 8.10 7.76 -1.47
CA LEU A 38 9.51 7.83 -1.87
C LEU A 38 10.44 7.48 -0.68
N GLY A 39 10.88 6.21 -0.64
CA GLY A 39 11.67 5.66 0.45
C GLY A 39 10.91 5.58 1.79
N GLY A 40 9.58 5.46 1.74
CA GLY A 40 8.74 5.41 2.94
C GLY A 40 8.61 6.71 3.71
N ARG A 41 9.02 7.85 3.14
CA ARG A 41 9.00 9.15 3.82
C ARG A 41 7.66 9.84 3.62
N LEU A 42 7.16 10.40 4.72
CA LEU A 42 5.88 11.10 4.78
C LEU A 42 5.99 12.29 5.72
N THR A 43 5.45 13.44 5.33
CA THR A 43 5.30 14.59 6.23
C THR A 43 3.98 14.47 6.99
N SER A 44 3.87 15.17 8.13
CA SER A 44 2.63 15.24 8.91
C SER A 44 1.45 15.75 8.07
N SER A 45 1.70 16.76 7.22
CA SER A 45 0.67 17.32 6.32
C SER A 45 0.17 16.30 5.30
N LEU A 46 1.06 15.48 4.74
CA LEU A 46 0.69 14.45 3.77
C LEU A 46 -0.06 13.29 4.45
N MET A 47 0.32 12.94 5.69
CA MET A 47 -0.43 11.96 6.48
C MET A 47 -1.88 12.39 6.72
N ILE A 48 -2.09 13.66 7.08
CA ILE A 48 -3.44 14.22 7.29
C ILE A 48 -4.25 14.14 5.99
N GLN A 49 -3.66 14.54 4.85
CA GLN A 49 -4.34 14.44 3.56
C GLN A 49 -4.71 13.00 3.19
N ILE A 50 -3.82 12.03 3.45
CA ILE A 50 -4.11 10.62 3.19
C ILE A 50 -5.24 10.12 4.10
N ALA A 51 -5.27 10.54 5.37
CA ALA A 51 -6.36 10.21 6.28
C ALA A 51 -7.70 10.79 5.81
N ASP A 52 -7.75 12.07 5.41
CA ASP A 52 -8.95 12.70 4.87
C ASP A 52 -9.47 11.97 3.62
N LEU A 53 -8.56 11.50 2.75
CA LEU A 53 -8.91 10.69 1.58
C LEU A 53 -9.44 9.29 1.98
N ALA A 54 -8.87 8.68 3.03
CA ALA A 54 -9.32 7.39 3.53
C ALA A 54 -10.74 7.46 4.09
N ASP A 55 -11.06 8.55 4.81
CA ASP A 55 -12.41 8.80 5.32
C ASP A 55 -13.41 9.13 4.21
N LYS A 56 -12.96 9.87 3.18
CA LYS A 56 -13.82 10.31 2.08
C LYS A 56 -14.15 9.19 1.08
N PHE A 57 -13.17 8.37 0.74
CA PHE A 57 -13.30 7.40 -0.36
C PHE A 57 -13.27 5.94 0.09
N GLY A 58 -12.59 5.65 1.20
CA GLY A 58 -12.49 4.31 1.76
C GLY A 58 -13.35 4.14 3.00
N SER A 59 -12.83 3.39 3.96
CA SER A 59 -13.46 3.13 5.25
C SER A 59 -12.75 3.81 6.43
N GLY A 60 -11.91 4.82 6.18
CA GLY A 60 -11.02 5.42 7.19
C GLY A 60 -9.84 4.51 7.60
N GLU A 61 -9.64 3.39 6.90
CA GLU A 61 -8.56 2.43 7.18
C GLU A 61 -7.35 2.69 6.27
N LEU A 62 -6.14 2.55 6.81
CA LEU A 62 -4.88 2.55 6.07
C LEU A 62 -4.02 1.36 6.49
N ARG A 63 -3.38 0.70 5.53
CA ARG A 63 -2.49 -0.45 5.76
C ARG A 63 -1.08 -0.12 5.31
N LEU A 64 -0.09 -0.42 6.14
CA LEU A 64 1.33 -0.24 5.78
C LEU A 64 1.84 -1.49 5.07
N THR A 65 2.72 -1.30 4.08
CA THR A 65 3.36 -2.41 3.37
C THR A 65 4.82 -2.58 3.79
N PRO A 66 5.39 -3.80 3.68
CA PRO A 66 6.82 -4.01 3.84
C PRO A 66 7.70 -3.27 2.81
N THR A 67 7.12 -2.80 1.70
CA THR A 67 7.79 -1.95 0.70
C THR A 67 7.69 -0.46 1.04
N GLN A 68 7.27 -0.14 2.27
CA GLN A 68 7.18 1.21 2.80
C GLN A 68 6.16 2.09 2.04
N ASN A 69 5.12 1.48 1.48
CA ASN A 69 3.98 2.18 0.89
C ASN A 69 2.74 2.08 1.80
N ILE A 70 1.67 2.76 1.41
CA ILE A 70 0.37 2.71 2.09
C ILE A 70 -0.67 2.11 1.15
N ILE A 71 -1.49 1.20 1.65
CA ILE A 71 -2.68 0.70 0.96
C ILE A 71 -3.92 1.31 1.62
N MET A 72 -4.79 1.89 0.79
CA MET A 72 -6.14 2.33 1.17
C MET A 72 -7.15 1.30 0.66
N PRO A 73 -7.73 0.47 1.53
CA PRO A 73 -8.73 -0.52 1.15
C PRO A 73 -10.14 0.09 1.12
N ASN A 74 -11.09 -0.71 0.62
CA ASN A 74 -12.53 -0.51 0.75
C ASN A 74 -13.02 0.75 0.02
N ILE A 75 -12.35 1.10 -1.08
CA ILE A 75 -12.79 2.17 -1.96
C ILE A 75 -13.97 1.65 -2.78
N LYS A 76 -15.14 2.25 -2.59
CA LYS A 76 -16.34 1.86 -3.34
C LYS A 76 -16.21 2.33 -4.79
N GLU A 77 -16.56 1.46 -5.73
CA GLU A 77 -16.67 1.82 -7.14
C GLU A 77 -17.81 2.81 -7.31
N ASP A 78 -17.48 4.09 -7.43
CA ASP A 78 -18.40 5.10 -7.93
C ASP A 78 -18.37 4.96 -9.46
N GLY A 79 -19.52 4.74 -10.11
CA GLY A 79 -19.61 4.35 -11.53
C GLY A 79 -18.98 5.30 -12.56
N LYS A 80 -18.25 6.33 -12.12
CA LYS A 80 -17.25 7.05 -12.88
C LYS A 80 -16.00 6.18 -13.00
N LYS A 81 -15.88 5.49 -14.13
CA LYS A 81 -14.60 4.92 -14.57
C LYS A 81 -13.50 5.98 -14.42
N LEU A 82 -12.63 5.76 -13.43
CA LEU A 82 -11.29 6.34 -13.48
C LEU A 82 -10.57 5.46 -14.50
N PHE A 83 -10.24 6.06 -15.64
CA PHE A 83 -9.68 5.46 -16.88
C PHE A 83 -10.69 4.92 -17.90
#